data_AF-A0A0J9S322-F1
#
_entry.id   AF-A0A0J9S322-F1
#
_cell.length_a   1.000
_cell.length_b   1.000
_cell.length_c   1.000
_cell.angle_alpha   90.00
_cell.angle_beta   90.00
_cell.angle_gamma   90.00
#
_symmetry.space_group_name_H-M   'P 1'
#
loop_
_entity.id
_entity.type
_entity.pdbx_description
1 polymer ?
#
loop_
_entity_poly.entity_id
_entity_poly.type
_entity_poly.pdbx_seq_one_letter_code
_entity_poly.pdbx_strand_id
1 'polypeptide(L)'
;MNELKKKEDDVYIANGCIYLYYSLYGMVYNKRECSGIINKFYKSILVIFDEIHNTKLSEIEINFNADIYEKLKNLHNLYKYLHKYSEYKNCNNNGPCDCAEQCIKIYERYIDECNRAYYTPFCRELQKFGENFNDTIKQNNRCNGTVKLLPIFSKYNFEIIILIPIVVLLFACSLLFIFYKVN
;
A
#
# COMPACT_ATOMS: atom_id res chain seq x y z
N MET A 1 -14.34 13.97 8.97
CA MET A 1 -14.83 14.75 7.80
C MET A 1 -14.48 16.22 7.88
N ASN A 2 -14.64 16.90 9.04
CA ASN A 2 -14.26 18.32 9.18
C ASN A 2 -12.74 18.58 9.15
N GLU A 3 -11.92 17.60 9.53
CA GLU A 3 -10.45 17.65 9.38
C GLU A 3 -9.98 17.57 7.91
N LEU A 4 -10.80 16.99 7.02
CA LEU A 4 -10.45 16.78 5.60
C LEU A 4 -10.61 18.05 4.74
N LYS A 5 -11.27 19.09 5.26
CA LYS A 5 -11.60 20.32 4.51
C LYS A 5 -10.49 21.39 4.50
N LYS A 6 -9.37 21.17 5.21
CA LYS A 6 -8.36 22.23 5.42
C LYS A 6 -7.25 22.31 4.37
N LYS A 7 -7.18 21.39 3.40
CA LYS A 7 -6.25 21.46 2.27
C LYS A 7 -6.90 20.87 1.01
N GLU A 8 -7.16 21.71 0.02
CA GLU A 8 -7.38 21.27 -1.37
C GLU A 8 -6.04 20.78 -1.92
N ASP A 9 -5.67 19.56 -1.53
CA ASP A 9 -4.55 18.82 -2.10
C ASP A 9 -5.15 17.65 -2.88
N ASP A 10 -4.75 17.48 -4.13
CA ASP A 10 -5.16 16.36 -4.98
C ASP A 10 -4.90 15.02 -4.27
N VAL A 11 -3.88 14.95 -3.42
CA VAL A 11 -3.56 13.77 -2.61
C VAL A 11 -4.63 13.49 -1.54
N TYR A 12 -5.18 14.50 -0.87
CA TYR A 12 -6.25 14.31 0.13
C TYR A 12 -7.54 13.82 -0.51
N ILE A 13 -7.89 14.38 -1.66
CA ILE A 13 -9.07 14.00 -2.43
C ILE A 13 -8.94 12.54 -2.90
N ALA A 14 -7.78 12.17 -3.47
CA ALA A 14 -7.51 10.80 -3.89
C ALA A 14 -7.60 9.79 -2.73
N ASN A 15 -7.01 10.11 -1.57
CA ASN A 15 -7.09 9.26 -0.39
C ASN A 15 -8.52 9.12 0.15
N GLY A 16 -9.31 10.21 0.13
CA GLY A 16 -10.72 10.20 0.49
C GLY A 16 -11.55 9.28 -0.40
N CYS A 17 -11.30 9.33 -1.71
CA CYS A 17 -11.95 8.47 -2.71
C CYS A 17 -11.66 6.98 -2.46
N ILE A 18 -10.38 6.64 -2.22
CA ILE A 18 -9.96 5.26 -1.89
C ILE A 18 -10.64 4.77 -0.61
N TYR A 19 -10.67 5.61 0.44
CA TYR A 19 -11.30 5.26 1.71
C TYR A 19 -12.81 5.05 1.57
N LEU A 20 -13.49 5.93 0.82
CA LEU A 20 -14.92 5.80 0.54
C LEU A 20 -15.22 4.48 -0.17
N TYR A 21 -14.46 4.16 -1.22
CA TYR A 21 -14.63 2.90 -1.95
C TYR A 21 -14.45 1.68 -1.04
N TYR A 22 -13.35 1.64 -0.28
CA TYR A 22 -13.09 0.58 0.70
C TYR A 22 -14.26 0.40 1.68
N SER A 23 -14.80 1.51 2.17
CA SER A 23 -15.94 1.52 3.09
C SER A 23 -17.21 0.95 2.46
N LEU A 24 -17.54 1.38 1.24
CA LEU A 24 -18.70 0.89 0.49
C LEU A 24 -18.61 -0.60 0.19
N TYR A 25 -17.43 -1.05 -0.24
CA TYR A 25 -17.22 -2.46 -0.55
C TYR A 25 -17.29 -3.33 0.71
N GLY A 26 -16.78 -2.84 1.85
CA GLY A 26 -16.91 -3.51 3.14
C GLY A 26 -18.36 -3.73 3.59
N MET A 27 -19.29 -2.83 3.25
CA MET A 27 -20.71 -2.97 3.61
C MET A 27 -21.40 -4.14 2.89
N VAL A 28 -20.90 -4.55 1.72
CA VAL A 28 -21.56 -5.56 0.89
C VAL A 28 -20.68 -6.77 0.57
N TYR A 29 -19.44 -6.82 1.03
CA TYR A 29 -18.50 -7.93 0.84
C TYR A 29 -19.08 -9.30 1.24
N ASN A 30 -19.91 -9.34 2.29
CA ASN A 30 -20.56 -10.58 2.75
C ASN A 30 -21.83 -10.94 1.96
N LYS A 31 -22.26 -10.09 1.03
CA LYS A 31 -23.48 -10.23 0.21
C LYS A 31 -23.10 -10.33 -1.27
N ARG A 32 -22.36 -11.39 -1.64
CA ARG A 32 -21.68 -11.65 -2.94
C ARG A 32 -22.40 -11.21 -4.23
N GLU A 33 -23.70 -10.95 -4.20
CA GLU A 33 -24.56 -10.53 -5.30
C GLU A 33 -24.49 -9.03 -5.66
N CYS A 34 -23.85 -8.17 -4.85
CA CYS A 34 -23.93 -6.71 -5.05
C CYS A 34 -22.68 -6.02 -5.66
N SER A 35 -21.65 -6.73 -6.10
CA SER A 35 -20.38 -6.10 -6.55
C SER A 35 -20.57 -5.10 -7.69
N GLY A 36 -21.42 -5.42 -8.68
CA GLY A 36 -21.76 -4.53 -9.78
C GLY A 36 -22.59 -3.30 -9.37
N ILE A 37 -23.28 -3.36 -8.23
CA ILE A 37 -24.07 -2.24 -7.67
C ILE A 37 -23.14 -1.23 -6.97
N ILE A 38 -22.08 -1.70 -6.30
CA ILE A 38 -21.10 -0.83 -5.61
C ILE A 38 -20.43 0.10 -6.60
N ASN A 39 -19.93 -0.42 -7.71
CA ASN A 39 -19.20 0.39 -8.68
C ASN A 39 -20.11 1.46 -9.29
N LYS A 40 -21.38 1.12 -9.56
CA LYS A 40 -22.40 2.09 -10.01
C LYS A 40 -22.65 3.16 -8.95
N PHE A 41 -22.87 2.75 -7.70
CA PHE A 41 -23.14 3.66 -6.59
C PHE A 41 -21.96 4.60 -6.30
N TYR A 42 -20.74 4.05 -6.27
CA TYR A 42 -19.52 4.83 -6.11
C TYR A 42 -19.35 5.85 -7.25
N LYS A 43 -19.58 5.45 -8.51
CA LYS A 43 -19.53 6.36 -9.65
C LYS A 43 -20.58 7.48 -9.53
N SER A 44 -21.79 7.18 -9.08
CA SER A 44 -22.81 8.20 -8.81
C SER A 44 -22.37 9.20 -7.74
N ILE A 45 -21.69 8.76 -6.69
CA ILE A 45 -21.14 9.67 -5.67
C ILE A 45 -20.06 10.58 -6.27
N LEU A 46 -19.17 10.05 -7.10
CA LEU A 46 -18.13 10.86 -7.74
C LEU A 46 -18.72 11.92 -8.68
N VAL A 47 -19.78 11.59 -9.44
CA VAL A 47 -20.48 12.56 -10.29
C VAL A 47 -21.04 13.72 -9.46
N ILE A 48 -21.71 13.43 -8.34
CA ILE A 48 -22.24 14.46 -7.45
C ILE A 48 -21.09 15.30 -6.86
N PHE A 49 -19.98 14.67 -6.51
CA PHE A 49 -18.80 15.37 -5.99
C PHE A 49 -18.20 16.31 -7.05
N ASP A 50 -18.09 15.86 -8.30
CA ASP A 50 -17.62 16.65 -9.44
C ASP A 50 -18.52 17.88 -9.67
N GLU A 51 -19.85 17.71 -9.59
CA GLU A 51 -20.82 18.81 -9.72
C GLU A 51 -20.68 19.85 -8.60
N ILE A 52 -20.50 19.41 -7.35
CA ILE A 52 -20.41 20.31 -6.18
C ILE A 52 -19.07 21.05 -6.15
N HIS A 53 -17.99 20.37 -6.51
CA HIS A 53 -16.62 20.87 -6.34
C HIS A 53 -15.95 21.30 -7.65
N ASN A 54 -16.66 21.22 -8.78
CA ASN A 54 -16.13 21.49 -10.12
C ASN A 54 -14.84 20.71 -10.40
N THR A 55 -14.86 19.41 -10.10
CA THR A 55 -13.75 18.47 -10.34
C THR A 55 -14.08 17.47 -11.44
N LYS A 56 -13.14 16.57 -11.78
CA LYS A 56 -13.30 15.55 -12.84
C LYS A 56 -12.92 14.14 -12.37
N LEU A 57 -13.18 13.83 -11.10
CA LEU A 57 -12.81 12.55 -10.50
C LEU A 57 -13.64 11.40 -11.08
N SER A 58 -14.88 11.65 -11.49
CA SER A 58 -15.74 10.66 -12.12
C SER A 58 -15.27 10.21 -13.51
N GLU A 59 -14.40 11.01 -14.15
CA GLU A 59 -13.73 10.67 -15.41
C GLU A 59 -12.54 9.72 -15.18
N ILE A 60 -12.00 9.62 -13.95
CA ILE A 60 -10.92 8.71 -13.63
C ILE A 60 -11.45 7.29 -13.60
N GLU A 61 -10.99 6.46 -14.54
CA GLU A 61 -11.28 5.04 -14.55
C GLU A 61 -10.47 4.34 -13.46
N ILE A 62 -11.02 4.30 -12.25
CA ILE A 62 -10.45 3.47 -11.19
C ILE A 62 -11.03 2.07 -11.33
N ASN A 63 -10.22 1.17 -11.90
CA ASN A 63 -10.58 -0.24 -12.07
C ASN A 63 -10.50 -0.99 -10.74
N PHE A 64 -11.40 -0.65 -9.82
CA PHE A 64 -11.50 -1.33 -8.54
C PHE A 64 -12.12 -2.72 -8.72
N ASN A 65 -11.34 -3.73 -8.37
CA ASN A 65 -11.75 -5.13 -8.40
C ASN A 65 -11.58 -5.77 -7.01
N ALA A 66 -11.98 -7.04 -6.89
CA ALA A 66 -11.91 -7.78 -5.62
C ALA A 66 -10.47 -7.86 -5.06
N ASP A 67 -9.45 -7.87 -5.92
CA ASP A 67 -8.04 -7.90 -5.51
C ASP A 67 -7.62 -6.60 -4.80
N ILE A 68 -7.96 -5.44 -5.38
CA ILE A 68 -7.67 -4.14 -4.74
C ILE A 68 -8.36 -4.04 -3.39
N TYR A 69 -9.62 -4.47 -3.30
CA TYR A 69 -10.33 -4.47 -2.02
C TYR A 69 -9.64 -5.38 -0.99
N GLU A 70 -9.28 -6.61 -1.37
CA GLU A 70 -8.62 -7.54 -0.46
C GLU A 70 -7.28 -6.97 0.06
N LYS A 71 -6.50 -6.36 -0.83
CA LYS A 71 -5.26 -5.65 -0.48
C LYS A 71 -5.50 -4.51 0.51
N LEU A 72 -6.49 -3.66 0.26
CA LEU A 72 -6.85 -2.55 1.15
C LEU A 72 -7.34 -3.06 2.52
N LYS A 73 -8.17 -4.11 2.53
CA LYS A 73 -8.67 -4.76 3.75
C LYS A 73 -7.52 -5.34 4.56
N ASN A 74 -6.58 -6.01 3.92
CA ASN A 74 -5.44 -6.61 4.59
C ASN A 74 -4.48 -5.54 5.13
N LEU A 75 -4.23 -4.47 4.38
CA LEU A 75 -3.47 -3.32 4.88
C LEU A 75 -4.15 -2.67 6.09
N HIS A 76 -5.47 -2.48 6.05
CA HIS A 76 -6.23 -1.99 7.19
C HIS A 76 -6.10 -2.92 8.41
N ASN A 77 -6.20 -4.24 8.21
CA ASN A 77 -6.05 -5.23 9.27
C ASN A 77 -4.63 -5.22 9.88
N LEU A 78 -3.59 -5.07 9.06
CA LEU A 78 -2.20 -4.94 9.52
C LEU A 78 -2.06 -3.81 10.54
N TYR A 79 -2.48 -2.59 10.18
CA TYR A 79 -2.43 -1.44 11.09
C TYR A 79 -3.30 -1.62 12.33
N LYS A 80 -4.49 -2.22 12.18
CA LYS A 80 -5.38 -2.53 13.31
C LYS A 80 -4.74 -3.50 14.30
N TYR A 81 -4.09 -4.56 13.82
CA TYR A 81 -3.42 -5.53 14.68
C TYR A 81 -2.16 -4.96 15.33
N LEU A 82 -1.36 -4.18 14.60
CA LEU A 82 -0.20 -3.50 15.18
C LEU A 82 -0.62 -2.50 16.27
N HIS A 83 -1.70 -1.74 16.05
CA HIS A 83 -2.24 -0.84 17.07
C HIS A 83 -2.69 -1.61 18.32
N LYS A 84 -3.40 -2.73 18.16
CA LYS A 84 -3.77 -3.59 19.29
C LYS A 84 -2.56 -4.14 20.03
N TYR A 85 -1.51 -4.54 19.32
CA TYR A 85 -0.24 -4.96 19.92
C TYR A 85 0.34 -3.84 20.80
N SER A 86 0.45 -2.62 20.25
CA SER A 86 1.01 -1.45 20.95
C SER A 86 0.17 -1.02 22.16
N GLU A 87 -1.16 -1.16 22.08
CA GLU A 87 -2.08 -0.89 23.19
C GLU A 87 -2.26 -2.09 24.14
N TYR A 88 -1.52 -3.18 23.92
CA TYR A 88 -1.57 -4.36 24.77
C TYR A 88 -2.94 -5.04 24.84
N LYS A 89 -3.71 -4.89 23.77
CA LYS A 89 -5.04 -5.48 23.62
C LYS A 89 -4.96 -6.87 23.00
N ASN A 90 -6.02 -7.64 23.24
CA ASN A 90 -6.15 -9.00 22.75
C ASN A 90 -6.53 -9.05 21.26
N CYS A 91 -5.99 -10.06 20.57
CA CYS A 91 -6.44 -10.48 19.24
C CYS A 91 -7.05 -11.88 19.33
N ASN A 92 -8.27 -12.03 18.80
CA ASN A 92 -9.00 -13.31 18.78
C ASN A 92 -9.06 -14.02 20.15
N ASN A 93 -9.28 -13.25 21.23
CA ASN A 93 -9.29 -13.69 22.62
C ASN A 93 -7.94 -14.17 23.20
N ASN A 94 -6.87 -14.07 22.42
CA ASN A 94 -5.51 -14.36 22.85
C ASN A 94 -4.74 -13.07 23.16
N GLY A 95 -3.51 -13.22 23.66
CA GLY A 95 -2.65 -12.10 24.05
C GLY A 95 -2.20 -11.22 22.88
N PRO A 96 -1.55 -10.08 23.18
CA PRO A 96 -1.07 -9.14 22.16
C PRO A 96 -0.06 -9.76 21.19
N CYS A 97 0.71 -10.78 21.60
CA CYS A 97 1.65 -11.48 20.70
C CYS A 97 0.95 -12.10 19.49
N ASP A 98 -0.28 -12.56 19.66
CA ASP A 98 -1.08 -13.07 18.55
C ASP A 98 -1.42 -11.96 17.55
N CYS A 99 -1.58 -10.71 17.99
CA CYS A 99 -1.75 -9.59 17.09
C CYS A 99 -0.52 -9.41 16.18
N ALA A 100 0.68 -9.48 16.76
CA ALA A 100 1.91 -9.40 15.98
C ALA A 100 2.04 -10.58 15.01
N GLU A 101 1.66 -11.78 15.44
CA GLU A 101 1.66 -12.97 14.58
C GLU A 101 0.65 -12.85 13.42
N GLN A 102 -0.52 -12.25 13.63
CA GLN A 102 -1.46 -11.95 12.54
C GLN A 102 -0.87 -10.93 11.55
N CYS A 103 -0.11 -9.95 12.03
CA CYS A 103 0.60 -9.03 11.15
C CYS A 103 1.58 -9.77 10.24
N ILE A 104 2.39 -10.67 10.81
CA ILE A 104 3.36 -11.48 10.05
C ILE A 104 2.66 -12.31 8.98
N LYS A 105 1.61 -13.05 9.36
CA LYS A 105 0.85 -13.90 8.42
C LYS A 105 0.28 -13.12 7.25
N ILE A 106 -0.27 -11.93 7.48
CA ILE A 106 -0.81 -11.11 6.40
C ILE A 106 0.32 -10.55 5.53
N TYR A 107 1.42 -10.09 6.14
CA TYR A 107 2.56 -9.51 5.42
C TYR A 107 3.21 -10.53 4.47
N GLU A 108 3.44 -11.75 4.95
CA GLU A 108 4.07 -12.83 4.18
C GLU A 108 3.28 -13.21 2.93
N ARG A 109 1.96 -13.03 2.89
CA ARG A 109 1.15 -13.30 1.69
C ARG A 109 1.50 -12.42 0.50
N TYR A 110 2.13 -11.27 0.74
CA TYR A 110 2.38 -10.25 -0.27
C TYR A 110 3.87 -10.05 -0.56
N ILE A 111 4.76 -10.74 0.15
CA ILE A 111 6.20 -10.54 0.02
C ILE A 111 6.70 -10.83 -1.39
N ASP A 112 6.28 -11.94 -1.99
CA ASP A 112 6.71 -12.35 -3.33
C ASP A 112 6.12 -11.47 -4.43
N GLU A 113 4.91 -10.94 -4.21
CA GLU A 113 4.33 -9.94 -5.09
C GLU A 113 5.14 -8.64 -5.03
N CYS A 114 5.42 -8.15 -3.83
CA CYS A 114 6.11 -6.88 -3.64
C CYS A 114 7.61 -6.93 -3.95
N ASN A 115 8.24 -8.11 -3.89
CA ASN A 115 9.60 -8.30 -4.41
C ASN A 115 9.66 -8.18 -5.93
N ARG A 116 8.58 -8.54 -6.64
CA ARG A 116 8.49 -8.45 -8.11
C ARG A 116 8.00 -7.08 -8.59
N ALA A 117 7.09 -6.45 -7.85
CA ALA A 117 6.40 -5.23 -8.23
C ALA A 117 6.37 -4.18 -7.10
N TYR A 118 7.55 -3.89 -6.53
CA TYR A 118 7.73 -2.98 -5.40
C TYR A 118 7.13 -1.57 -5.60
N TYR A 119 7.15 -1.06 -6.84
CA TYR A 119 6.72 0.31 -7.15
C TYR A 119 5.21 0.53 -7.04
N THR A 120 4.42 -0.54 -6.89
CA THR A 120 2.97 -0.40 -6.73
C THR A 120 2.65 0.40 -5.45
N PRO A 121 1.59 1.23 -5.45
CA PRO A 121 1.18 1.97 -4.25
C PRO A 121 0.97 1.05 -3.04
N PHE A 122 0.38 -0.13 -3.25
CA PHE A 122 0.18 -1.12 -2.21
C PHE A 122 1.51 -1.59 -1.59
N CYS A 123 2.50 -1.97 -2.41
CA CYS A 123 3.78 -2.47 -1.90
C CYS A 123 4.59 -1.39 -1.18
N ARG A 124 4.52 -0.13 -1.62
CA ARG A 124 5.13 0.99 -0.90
C ARG A 124 4.52 1.18 0.49
N GLU A 125 3.19 1.10 0.61
CA GLU A 125 2.52 1.19 1.92
C GLU A 125 2.78 -0.05 2.78
N LEU A 126 2.85 -1.24 2.18
CA LEU A 126 3.20 -2.46 2.89
C LEU A 126 4.63 -2.41 3.44
N GLN A 127 5.58 -1.82 2.71
CA GLN A 127 6.94 -1.62 3.20
C GLN A 127 6.99 -0.69 4.41
N LYS A 128 6.33 0.48 4.33
CA LYS A 128 6.24 1.41 5.45
C LYS A 128 5.65 0.74 6.69
N PHE A 129 4.63 -0.10 6.48
CA PHE A 129 4.09 -0.92 7.56
C PHE A 129 5.15 -1.86 8.15
N GLY A 130 5.92 -2.56 7.31
CA GLY A 130 6.98 -3.47 7.76
C GLY A 130 8.07 -2.79 8.59
N GLU A 131 8.48 -1.59 8.17
CA GLU A 131 9.43 -0.73 8.90
C GLU A 131 8.86 -0.35 10.28
N ASN A 132 7.64 0.20 10.30
CA ASN A 132 6.97 0.59 11.54
C ASN A 132 6.72 -0.61 12.48
N PHE A 133 6.35 -1.76 11.94
CA PHE A 133 6.18 -2.99 12.70
C PHE A 133 7.49 -3.38 13.39
N ASN A 134 8.60 -3.43 12.63
CA ASN A 134 9.90 -3.82 13.18
C ASN A 134 10.37 -2.87 14.28
N ASP A 135 10.19 -1.57 14.08
CA ASP A 135 10.53 -0.57 15.10
C ASP A 135 9.67 -0.73 16.34
N THR A 136 8.37 -0.98 16.16
CA THR A 136 7.43 -1.24 17.27
C THR A 136 7.83 -2.49 18.06
N ILE A 137 8.17 -3.61 17.40
CA ILE A 137 8.58 -4.85 18.09
C ILE A 137 9.90 -4.66 18.85
N LYS A 138 10.87 -3.94 18.27
CA LYS A 138 12.15 -3.65 18.93
C LYS A 138 11.97 -2.78 20.18
N GLN A 139 11.12 -1.76 20.09
CA GLN A 139 10.84 -0.86 21.22
C GLN A 139 10.02 -1.55 22.31
N ASN A 140 9.07 -2.39 21.91
CA ASN A 140 8.14 -3.07 22.81
C ASN A 140 8.39 -4.58 22.76
N ASN A 141 9.32 -5.08 23.58
CA ASN A 141 9.65 -6.51 23.66
C ASN A 141 8.64 -7.34 24.49
N ARG A 142 7.34 -7.16 24.24
CA ARG A 142 6.27 -7.78 25.05
C ARG A 142 6.19 -9.30 24.90
N CYS A 143 6.70 -9.81 23.79
CA CYS A 143 6.65 -11.23 23.46
C CYS A 143 7.98 -11.94 23.73
N ASN A 144 8.84 -11.37 24.58
CA ASN A 144 10.12 -11.96 24.98
C ASN A 144 10.98 -12.39 23.77
N GLY A 145 10.98 -11.58 22.70
CA GLY A 145 11.76 -11.82 21.49
C GLY A 145 11.23 -12.94 20.58
N THR A 146 10.06 -13.50 20.84
CA THR A 146 9.49 -14.59 20.02
C THR A 146 8.92 -14.11 18.69
N VAL A 147 8.54 -12.83 18.59
CA VAL A 147 8.01 -12.23 17.36
C VAL A 147 9.14 -11.97 16.39
N LYS A 148 9.05 -12.57 15.20
CA LYS A 148 10.03 -12.36 14.12
C LYS A 148 9.88 -10.96 13.52
N LEU A 149 11.01 -10.34 13.19
CA LEU A 149 11.02 -9.11 12.40
C LEU A 149 10.68 -9.42 10.94
N LEU A 150 9.94 -8.51 10.32
CA LEU A 150 9.57 -8.58 8.92
C LEU A 150 10.77 -8.23 8.04
N PRO A 151 10.99 -8.96 6.93
CA PRO A 151 11.98 -8.56 5.94
C PRO A 151 11.53 -7.26 5.27
N ILE A 152 12.42 -6.27 5.16
CA ILE A 152 12.14 -5.05 4.41
C ILE A 152 12.53 -5.27 2.96
N PHE A 153 11.63 -4.93 2.03
CA PHE A 153 11.90 -5.05 0.60
C PHE A 153 13.15 -4.24 0.24
N SER A 154 14.08 -4.88 -0.47
CA SER A 154 15.37 -4.26 -0.82
C SER A 154 15.17 -3.06 -1.75
N LYS A 155 15.44 -1.85 -1.23
CA LYS A 155 15.63 -0.64 -2.04
C LYS A 155 16.83 -0.77 -3.01
N TYR A 156 17.80 -1.62 -2.65
CA TYR A 156 19.09 -1.81 -3.33
C TYR A 156 18.97 -2.38 -4.74
N ASN A 157 17.97 -3.24 -5.01
CA ASN A 157 17.82 -3.80 -6.36
C ASN A 157 17.49 -2.71 -7.40
N PHE A 158 16.84 -1.61 -7.00
CA PHE A 158 16.39 -0.58 -7.92
C PHE A 158 17.48 0.43 -8.31
N GLU A 159 18.29 0.90 -7.35
CA GLU A 159 19.44 1.75 -7.67
C GLU A 159 20.38 1.04 -8.66
N ILE A 160 20.60 -0.26 -8.44
CA ILE A 160 21.40 -1.10 -9.34
C ILE A 160 20.72 -1.25 -10.72
N ILE A 161 19.40 -1.53 -10.77
CA ILE A 161 18.66 -1.67 -12.04
C ILE A 161 18.69 -0.38 -12.87
N ILE A 162 18.65 0.80 -12.26
CA ILE A 162 18.76 2.09 -12.98
C ILE A 162 20.20 2.38 -13.41
N LEU A 163 21.20 2.04 -12.58
CA LEU A 163 22.60 2.30 -12.88
C LEU A 163 23.12 1.48 -14.06
N ILE A 164 22.67 0.24 -14.22
CA ILE A 164 23.12 -0.67 -15.30
C ILE A 164 22.98 -0.03 -16.70
N PRO A 165 21.79 0.42 -17.14
CA PRO A 165 21.63 1.01 -18.47
C PRO A 165 22.44 2.31 -18.64
N ILE A 166 22.59 3.11 -17.57
CA ILE A 166 23.40 4.34 -17.60
C ILE A 166 24.88 4.02 -17.82
N VAL A 167 25.43 3.05 -17.08
CA VAL A 167 26.83 2.64 -17.19
C VAL A 167 27.11 2.02 -18.57
N VAL A 168 26.22 1.17 -19.07
CA VAL A 168 26.34 0.57 -20.41
C VAL A 168 26.32 1.66 -21.49
N LEU A 169 25.42 2.64 -21.38
CA LEU A 169 25.34 3.74 -22.34
C LEU A 169 26.58 4.64 -22.30
N LEU A 170 27.10 4.96 -21.10
CA LEU A 170 28.34 5.72 -20.95
C LEU A 170 29.54 4.97 -21.52
N PHE A 171 29.61 3.66 -21.33
CA PHE A 171 30.67 2.81 -21.88
C PHE A 171 30.60 2.71 -23.41
N ALA A 172 29.40 2.59 -23.97
CA ALA A 172 29.20 2.62 -25.42
C ALA A 172 29.61 3.98 -26.02
N CYS A 173 29.20 5.08 -25.39
CA CYS A 173 29.57 6.44 -25.80
C CYS A 173 31.09 6.67 -25.74
N SER A 174 31.77 6.18 -24.69
CA SER A 174 33.22 6.35 -24.55
C SER A 174 33.99 5.53 -25.60
N LEU A 175 33.56 4.31 -25.90
CA LEU A 175 34.13 3.51 -26.99
C LEU A 175 33.97 4.21 -28.34
N LEU A 176 32.78 4.72 -28.66
CA LEU A 176 32.52 5.47 -29.89
C LEU A 176 33.42 6.71 -30.02
N PHE A 177 33.61 7.45 -28.92
CA PHE A 177 34.49 8.62 -28.89
C PHE A 177 35.96 8.24 -29.18
N ILE A 178 36.45 7.14 -28.60
CA ILE A 178 37.81 6.65 -28.85
C ILE A 178 37.96 6.23 -30.32
N PHE A 179 37.01 5.48 -30.88
CA PHE A 179 37.07 5.06 -32.29
C PHE A 179 36.98 6.25 -33.26
N TYR A 180 36.17 7.26 -32.96
CA TYR A 180 36.06 8.47 -33.78
C TYR A 180 37.33 9.33 -33.75
N LYS A 181 38.09 9.31 -32.65
CA LYS A 181 39.33 10.09 -32.52
C LYS A 181 40.54 9.41 -33.17
N VAL A 182 40.52 8.09 -33.29
CA VAL A 182 41.65 7.28 -33.81
C VAL A 182 41.57 7.08 -35.33
N ASN A 183 40.46 7.49 -35.96
CA ASN A 183 40.24 7.47 -37.40
C ASN A 183 40.18 8.90 -37.97
#